data_AF-A0A2V9AJX0-F1
#
_entry.id   AF-A0A2V9AJX0-F1
#
_cell.length_a   1.000
_cell.length_b   1.000
_cell.length_c   1.000
_cell.angle_alpha   90.00
_cell.angle_beta   90.00
_cell.angle_gamma   90.00
#
_symmetry.space_group_name_H-M   'P 1'
#
loop_
_entity.id
_entity.type
_entity.pdbx_description
1 polymer ?
#
loop_
_entity_poly.entity_id
_entity_poly.type
_entity_poly.pdbx_seq_one_letter_code
_entity_poly.pdbx_strand_id
1 'polypeptide(L)'
;MFSIILTSLVLVAALSAISPTTSNAQPASTTQTASPLSVSGKITSVAKNSFTLAVGGSQTSAGQQIAQVSDTKSMTFMIDRNTTIEGKLKVNANAEVSYREDNGKNIAISVHVTP
;
A
#
# COMPACT_ATOMS: atom_id res chain seq x y z
N MET A 1 -10.91 -37.79 57.40
CA MET A 1 -9.60 -38.38 57.06
C MET A 1 -9.16 -37.74 55.74
N PHE A 2 -8.29 -36.73 55.76
CA PHE A 2 -7.81 -36.07 54.55
C PHE A 2 -6.29 -36.25 54.47
N SER A 3 -5.84 -36.95 53.41
CA SER A 3 -4.44 -37.23 53.13
C SER A 3 -3.77 -36.00 52.53
N ILE A 4 -2.66 -35.62 53.14
CA ILE A 4 -1.65 -34.68 52.64
C ILE A 4 -0.73 -35.47 51.71
N ILE A 5 -0.44 -34.97 50.50
CA ILE A 5 0.85 -35.22 49.86
C ILE A 5 1.36 -33.91 49.24
N LEU A 6 2.44 -33.42 49.86
CA LEU A 6 3.37 -32.40 49.41
C LEU A 6 4.16 -32.88 48.18
N THR A 7 4.35 -32.01 47.19
CA THR A 7 5.56 -32.04 46.36
C THR A 7 5.90 -30.63 45.88
N SER A 8 6.96 -30.08 46.48
CA SER A 8 7.63 -28.82 46.12
C SER A 8 8.82 -29.11 45.20
N LEU A 9 9.07 -28.29 44.16
CA LEU A 9 10.41 -27.99 43.61
C LEU A 9 10.31 -26.81 42.60
N VAL A 10 10.56 -25.55 42.98
CA VAL A 10 11.83 -24.79 43.05
C VAL A 10 12.23 -24.07 41.74
N LEU A 11 12.22 -22.73 41.83
CA LEU A 11 13.20 -21.71 41.39
C LEU A 11 13.55 -21.50 39.91
N VAL A 12 13.33 -20.26 39.43
CA VAL A 12 14.29 -19.48 38.62
C VAL A 12 13.91 -17.98 38.73
N ALA A 13 14.68 -17.24 39.54
CA ALA A 13 15.68 -16.24 39.16
C ALA A 13 15.09 -14.86 38.80
N ALA A 14 15.26 -13.92 39.73
CA ALA A 14 15.05 -12.49 39.52
C ALA A 14 16.24 -11.88 38.78
N LEU A 15 15.99 -10.91 37.88
CA LEU A 15 16.84 -9.74 37.62
C LEU A 15 16.05 -8.72 36.76
N SER A 16 15.95 -7.52 37.30
CA SER A 16 15.31 -6.31 36.75
C SER A 16 16.10 -5.68 35.61
N ALA A 17 15.41 -5.16 34.58
CA ALA A 17 15.86 -3.99 33.82
C ALA A 17 14.67 -3.29 33.14
N ILE A 18 14.35 -2.09 33.63
CA ILE A 18 13.47 -1.10 32.98
C ILE A 18 14.27 -0.47 31.82
N SER A 19 13.68 -0.40 30.63
CA SER A 19 14.14 0.49 29.56
C SER A 19 12.92 1.01 28.80
N PRO A 20 12.75 2.34 28.66
CA PRO A 20 11.66 2.93 27.90
C PRO A 20 12.11 3.04 26.44
N THR A 21 11.56 2.21 25.56
CA THR A 21 11.70 2.38 24.11
C THR A 21 10.33 2.66 23.54
N THR A 22 10.09 3.96 23.32
CA THR A 22 9.26 4.55 22.25
C THR A 22 8.19 3.63 21.65
N SER A 23 6.94 3.92 22.02
CA SER A 23 5.74 3.59 21.23
C SER A 23 5.98 3.86 19.74
N ASN A 24 6.13 2.80 18.94
CA ASN A 24 5.66 2.74 17.56
C ASN A 24 5.89 1.34 17.00
N ALA A 25 4.84 0.52 17.06
CA ALA A 25 4.38 -0.33 15.96
C ALA A 25 3.35 -1.30 16.54
N GLN A 26 2.08 -0.94 16.34
CA GLN A 26 0.96 -1.88 16.39
C GLN A 26 1.33 -3.15 15.62
N PRO A 27 1.09 -4.36 16.16
CA PRO A 27 1.19 -5.58 15.36
C PRO A 27 0.09 -5.53 14.31
N ALA A 28 0.43 -5.07 13.11
CA ALA A 28 -0.45 -5.20 11.95
C ALA A 28 -0.58 -6.69 11.67
N SER A 29 -1.77 -7.23 11.95
CA SER A 29 -2.16 -8.58 11.58
C SER A 29 -1.98 -8.73 10.06
N THR A 30 -0.93 -9.42 9.62
CA THR A 30 -0.80 -9.79 8.21
C THR A 30 -1.68 -11.01 7.94
N THR A 31 -2.98 -10.74 7.83
CA THR A 31 -3.85 -11.58 7.01
C THR A 31 -3.20 -11.64 5.63
N GLN A 32 -2.87 -12.84 5.19
CA GLN A 32 -2.31 -13.14 3.89
C GLN A 32 -3.26 -12.62 2.80
N THR A 33 -3.05 -11.38 2.41
CA THR A 33 -3.79 -10.68 1.37
C THR A 33 -2.78 -10.44 0.26
N ALA A 34 -3.14 -10.80 -0.98
CA ALA A 34 -2.25 -10.69 -2.14
C ALA A 34 -1.48 -9.36 -2.14
N SER A 35 -0.18 -9.43 -2.45
CA SER A 35 0.69 -8.25 -2.46
C SER A 35 0.08 -7.15 -3.34
N PRO A 36 -0.02 -5.90 -2.84
CA PRO A 36 -0.57 -4.80 -3.62
C PRO A 36 0.31 -4.54 -4.85
N LEU A 37 -0.34 -4.27 -5.99
CA LEU A 37 0.33 -3.86 -7.23
C LEU A 37 0.50 -2.34 -7.22
N SER A 38 1.55 -1.82 -7.85
CA SER A 38 1.79 -0.38 -7.93
C SER A 38 2.06 0.06 -9.35
N VAL A 39 1.51 1.21 -9.74
CA VAL A 39 1.84 1.88 -11.01
C VAL A 39 1.91 3.39 -10.81
N SER A 40 2.68 4.05 -11.66
CA SER A 40 2.71 5.50 -11.73
C SER A 40 2.33 5.99 -13.12
N GLY A 41 1.77 7.18 -13.19
CA GLY A 41 1.35 7.75 -14.45
C GLY A 41 0.69 9.10 -14.31
N LYS A 42 0.31 9.66 -15.46
CA LYS A 42 -0.39 10.94 -15.52
C LYS A 42 -1.90 10.71 -15.43
N ILE A 43 -2.59 11.43 -14.56
CA ILE A 43 -4.05 11.40 -14.46
C ILE A 43 -4.65 12.03 -15.72
N THR A 44 -5.44 11.26 -16.47
CA THR A 44 -6.11 11.73 -17.69
C THR A 44 -7.59 12.06 -17.48
N SER A 45 -8.20 11.44 -16.47
CA SER A 45 -9.61 11.68 -16.12
C SER A 45 -9.84 11.48 -14.62
N VAL A 46 -10.74 12.27 -14.04
CA VAL A 46 -11.19 12.16 -12.65
C VAL A 46 -12.70 12.18 -12.62
N ALA A 47 -13.29 11.15 -12.02
CA ALA A 47 -14.72 11.03 -11.76
C ALA A 47 -14.95 10.92 -10.24
N LYS A 48 -16.22 10.87 -9.82
CA LYS A 48 -16.60 10.86 -8.40
C LYS A 48 -16.03 9.66 -7.62
N ASN A 49 -15.96 8.49 -8.25
CA ASN A 49 -15.55 7.22 -7.61
C ASN A 49 -14.48 6.47 -8.42
N SER A 50 -13.84 7.14 -9.37
CA SER A 50 -12.80 6.53 -10.19
C SER A 50 -11.91 7.60 -10.83
N PHE A 51 -10.74 7.19 -11.27
CA PHE A 51 -9.82 8.03 -12.02
C PHE A 51 -9.02 7.17 -12.99
N THR A 52 -8.52 7.78 -14.05
CA THR A 52 -7.77 7.09 -15.10
C THR A 52 -6.35 7.63 -15.17
N LEU A 53 -5.36 6.73 -15.21
CA LEU A 53 -3.96 7.05 -15.46
C LEU A 53 -3.58 6.64 -16.88
N ALA A 54 -2.80 7.49 -17.52
CA ALA A 54 -1.89 7.13 -18.59
C ALA A 54 -0.63 6.50 -17.98
N VAL A 55 -0.53 5.17 -18.08
CA VAL A 55 0.58 4.35 -17.60
C VAL A 55 1.49 4.07 -18.81
N GLY A 56 2.73 4.59 -18.78
CA GLY A 56 3.64 4.56 -19.93
C GLY A 56 3.80 5.93 -20.58
N GLY A 57 4.98 6.51 -20.40
CA GLY A 57 5.32 7.87 -20.82
C GLY A 57 6.28 8.63 -19.90
N SER A 58 7.03 7.93 -19.03
CA SER A 58 8.05 8.56 -18.18
C SER A 58 9.29 7.69 -18.09
N GLN A 59 9.90 7.42 -19.24
CA GLN A 59 11.34 7.20 -19.31
C GLN A 59 11.87 8.14 -20.39
N THR A 60 12.63 9.13 -19.95
CA THR A 60 13.58 9.86 -20.78
C THR A 60 14.63 8.87 -21.27
N SER A 61 14.36 8.16 -22.36
CA SER A 61 15.42 7.48 -23.11
C SER A 61 16.06 8.53 -24.00
N ALA A 62 17.18 9.07 -23.55
CA ALA A 62 18.04 9.91 -24.34
C ALA A 62 18.40 9.20 -25.65
N GLY A 63 18.09 9.86 -26.77
CA GLY A 63 18.61 9.52 -28.09
C GLY A 63 17.94 8.32 -28.76
N GLN A 64 16.83 8.57 -29.44
CA GLN A 64 16.55 8.08 -30.79
C GLN A 64 15.16 8.54 -31.22
N GLN A 65 15.13 9.58 -32.05
CA GLN A 65 13.96 10.02 -32.78
C GLN A 65 13.65 9.00 -33.86
N ILE A 66 12.76 8.06 -33.57
CA ILE A 66 12.00 7.31 -34.56
C ILE A 66 10.58 7.23 -33.99
N ALA A 67 9.61 7.65 -34.79
CA ALA A 67 8.20 7.74 -34.41
C ALA A 67 7.65 6.37 -33.99
N GLN A 68 7.82 6.02 -32.71
CA GLN A 68 7.15 4.91 -32.09
C GLN A 68 5.99 5.50 -31.31
N VAL A 69 4.77 5.23 -31.78
CA VAL A 69 3.53 5.47 -31.04
C VAL A 69 3.77 4.87 -29.66
N SER A 70 4.06 5.73 -28.68
CA SER A 70 4.27 5.28 -27.32
C SER A 70 2.90 4.78 -26.89
N ASP A 71 2.71 3.47 -26.84
CA ASP A 71 1.49 2.83 -26.36
C ASP A 71 1.30 3.20 -24.89
N THR A 72 0.80 4.41 -24.66
CA THR A 72 0.39 4.89 -23.35
C THR A 72 -0.83 4.07 -22.95
N LYS A 73 -0.59 3.06 -22.12
CA LYS A 73 -1.63 2.18 -21.60
C LYS A 73 -2.49 2.96 -20.62
N SER A 74 -3.75 3.19 -20.97
CA SER A 74 -4.70 3.81 -20.04
C SER A 74 -5.24 2.78 -19.05
N MET A 75 -5.24 3.12 -17.76
CA MET A 75 -5.73 2.24 -16.70
C MET A 75 -6.65 3.00 -15.75
N THR A 76 -7.84 2.45 -15.51
CA THR A 76 -8.85 3.07 -14.65
C THR A 76 -8.88 2.38 -13.29
N PHE A 77 -8.89 3.19 -12.24
CA PHE A 77 -8.93 2.77 -10.85
C PHE A 77 -10.23 3.22 -10.20
N MET A 78 -10.84 2.29 -9.47
CA MET A 78 -12.00 2.56 -8.62
C MET A 78 -11.53 3.04 -7.26
N ILE A 79 -12.22 4.03 -6.71
CA ILE A 79 -12.01 4.54 -5.35
C ILE A 79 -13.10 3.95 -4.47
N ASP A 80 -12.72 3.27 -3.42
CA ASP A 80 -13.62 2.75 -2.39
C ASP A 80 -13.41 3.47 -1.05
N ARG A 81 -14.06 2.97 0.01
CA ARG A 81 -13.94 3.56 1.35
C ARG A 81 -12.60 3.29 2.03
N ASN A 82 -11.82 2.35 1.53
CA ASN A 82 -10.53 1.94 2.07
C ASN A 82 -9.37 2.58 1.28
N THR A 83 -9.66 3.32 0.20
CA THR A 83 -8.66 4.04 -0.57
C THR A 83 -8.17 5.27 0.19
N THR A 84 -6.86 5.35 0.43
CA THR A 84 -6.20 6.55 0.96
C THR A 84 -5.70 7.42 -0.19
N ILE A 85 -6.05 8.72 -0.20
CA ILE A 85 -5.60 9.66 -1.23
C ILE A 85 -4.78 10.76 -0.59
N GLU A 86 -3.52 10.85 -0.97
CA GLU A 86 -2.59 11.91 -0.61
C GLU A 86 -2.47 12.91 -1.77
N GLY A 87 -2.85 14.16 -1.51
CA GLY A 87 -2.90 15.21 -2.53
C GLY A 87 -4.26 15.27 -3.24
N LYS A 88 -4.32 16.08 -4.31
CA LYS A 88 -5.57 16.35 -5.04
C LYS A 88 -5.54 15.69 -6.41
N LEU A 89 -6.47 14.75 -6.64
CA LEU A 89 -6.67 14.19 -7.97
C LEU A 89 -7.05 15.30 -8.96
N LYS A 90 -6.18 15.55 -9.92
CA LYS A 90 -6.35 16.56 -10.96
C LYS A 90 -5.84 16.01 -12.27
N VAL A 91 -6.61 16.22 -13.35
CA VAL A 91 -6.15 15.90 -14.70
C VAL A 91 -4.82 16.62 -14.97
N ASN A 92 -3.90 15.91 -15.63
CA ASN A 92 -2.54 16.30 -15.94
C ASN A 92 -1.53 16.24 -14.76
N ALA A 93 -1.96 15.92 -13.54
CA ALA A 93 -1.05 15.64 -12.43
C ALA A 93 -0.46 14.22 -12.54
N ASN A 94 0.74 14.02 -12.00
CA ASN A 94 1.31 12.68 -11.87
C ASN A 94 0.83 12.05 -10.57
N ALA A 95 0.60 10.74 -10.60
CA ALA A 95 0.22 9.99 -9.43
C ALA A 95 0.88 8.62 -9.41
N GLU A 96 1.23 8.18 -8.20
CA GLU A 96 1.56 6.81 -7.89
C GLU A 96 0.34 6.16 -7.23
N VAL A 97 -0.03 4.98 -7.70
CA VAL A 97 -1.22 4.27 -7.26
C VAL A 97 -0.82 2.86 -6.87
N SER A 98 -1.04 2.50 -5.62
CA SER A 98 -1.08 1.11 -5.20
C SER A 98 -2.52 0.62 -5.25
N TYR A 99 -2.76 -0.55 -5.82
CA TYR A 99 -4.07 -1.10 -6.08
C TYR A 99 -4.11 -2.62 -5.89
N ARG A 100 -5.33 -3.15 -5.81
CA ARG A 100 -5.62 -4.57 -5.93
C ARG A 100 -6.53 -4.79 -7.12
N GLU A 101 -6.42 -5.94 -7.75
CA GLU A 101 -7.41 -6.39 -8.71
C GLU A 101 -8.52 -7.13 -7.97
N ASP A 102 -9.77 -6.72 -8.21
CA ASP A 102 -10.95 -7.39 -7.68
C ASP A 102 -11.97 -7.54 -8.81
N ASN A 103 -12.33 -8.78 -9.14
CA ASN A 103 -13.30 -9.09 -10.21
C ASN A 103 -12.97 -8.39 -11.57
N GLY A 104 -11.68 -8.28 -11.91
CA GLY A 104 -11.22 -7.61 -13.14
C GLY A 104 -11.27 -6.07 -13.10
N LYS A 105 -11.51 -5.48 -11.92
CA LYS A 105 -11.43 -4.04 -11.69
C LYS A 105 -10.19 -3.72 -10.86
N ASN A 106 -9.50 -2.63 -11.20
CA ASN A 106 -8.42 -2.11 -10.38
C ASN A 106 -9.03 -1.26 -9.27
N ILE A 107 -8.91 -1.69 -8.01
CA ILE A 107 -9.39 -0.93 -6.84
C ILE A 107 -8.19 -0.30 -6.15
N ALA A 108 -8.18 1.03 -6.07
CA ALA A 108 -7.09 1.76 -5.42
C ALA A 108 -7.03 1.47 -3.92
N ILE A 109 -5.82 1.27 -3.42
CA ILE A 109 -5.49 1.12 -2.00
C ILE A 109 -4.89 2.43 -1.50
N SER A 110 -3.89 2.96 -2.21
CA SER A 110 -3.31 4.27 -1.93
C SER A 110 -3.03 5.03 -3.21
N VAL A 111 -3.23 6.35 -3.18
CA VAL A 111 -2.92 7.24 -4.30
C VAL A 111 -2.09 8.40 -3.78
N HIS A 112 -0.90 8.59 -4.34
CA HIS A 112 -0.01 9.69 -4.01
C HIS A 112 0.14 10.60 -5.23
N VAL A 113 -0.41 11.81 -5.16
CA VAL A 113 -0.33 12.78 -6.27
C VAL A 113 0.93 13.61 -6.11
N THR A 114 1.84 13.54 -7.09
CA THR A 114 3.01 14.41 -7.17
C THR A 114 2.62 15.73 -7.85
N PRO A 115 3.00 16.88 -7.24
CA PRO A 115 2.65 18.21 -7.74
C PRO A 115 3.27 18.56 -9.09
#